data_AF-A0A5E4JL47-F1
#
_entry.id   AF-A0A5E4JL47-F1
#
_cell.length_a   1.000
_cell.length_b   1.000
_cell.length_c   1.000
_cell.angle_alpha   90.00
_cell.angle_beta   90.00
_cell.angle_gamma   90.00
#
_symmetry.space_group_name_H-M   'P 1'
#
loop_
_entity.id
_entity.type
_entity.pdbx_description
1 polymer ?
#
loop_
_entity_poly.entity_id
_entity_poly.type
_entity_poly.pdbx_seq_one_letter_code
_entity_poly.pdbx_strand_id
1 'polypeptide(L)'
;MEPAAGIAVVTVLLAAFSKILQRKMIDKGKMKAQQEEMKVIQKKWKELLKEADKNKKEIDELQTKMLSGQTQMMNSTMKMSLFTLPAFFIAMWLLSQWYRDQLILSPIPVVQFTNWIPQGLTMTPGYYEAYFSYYIIATIGFIIVERIYDFAKKRNKNLAAKAEVKNEVKVEEKKTEIVEEKK
;
A
#
# COMPACT_ATOMS: atom_id res chain seq x y z
N MET A 1 -27.58 -10.75 -17.84
CA MET A 1 -26.54 -9.77 -17.46
C MET A 1 -25.22 -10.34 -17.92
N GLU A 2 -24.33 -9.55 -18.54
CA GLU A 2 -23.00 -10.08 -18.88
C GLU A 2 -22.30 -10.58 -17.61
N PRO A 3 -21.81 -11.84 -17.58
CA PRO A 3 -21.18 -12.41 -16.39
C PRO A 3 -19.96 -11.59 -15.94
N ALA A 4 -19.26 -10.95 -16.89
CA ALA A 4 -18.16 -10.03 -16.62
C ALA A 4 -18.58 -8.81 -15.78
N ALA A 5 -19.75 -8.21 -16.06
CA ALA A 5 -20.23 -7.04 -15.34
C ALA A 5 -20.63 -7.37 -13.89
N GLY A 6 -21.27 -8.53 -13.67
CA GLY A 6 -21.63 -9.01 -12.33
C GLY A 6 -20.40 -9.25 -11.46
N ILE A 7 -19.36 -9.88 -12.03
CA ILE A 7 -18.09 -10.14 -11.34
C ILE A 7 -17.34 -8.82 -11.06
N ALA A 8 -17.36 -7.87 -11.99
CA ALA A 8 -16.78 -6.55 -11.79
C ALA A 8 -17.42 -5.80 -10.60
N VAL A 9 -18.75 -5.83 -10.48
CA VAL A 9 -19.43 -5.18 -9.35
C VAL A 9 -19.10 -5.85 -8.02
N VAL A 10 -19.10 -7.18 -7.97
CA VAL A 10 -18.77 -7.94 -6.74
C VAL A 10 -17.32 -7.72 -6.33
N THR A 11 -16.38 -7.72 -7.29
CA THR A 11 -14.96 -7.48 -7.00
C THR A 11 -14.70 -6.05 -6.51
N VAL A 12 -15.36 -5.04 -7.09
CA VAL A 12 -15.24 -3.65 -6.62
C VAL A 12 -15.80 -3.50 -5.20
N LEU A 13 -16.95 -4.11 -4.89
CA LEU A 13 -17.52 -4.11 -3.55
C LEU A 13 -16.60 -4.81 -2.53
N LEU A 14 -16.04 -5.95 -2.88
CA LEU A 14 -15.11 -6.68 -2.00
C LEU A 14 -13.81 -5.91 -1.80
N ALA A 15 -13.29 -5.28 -2.85
CA ALA A 15 -12.10 -4.43 -2.76
C ALA A 15 -12.35 -3.22 -1.84
N ALA A 16 -13.51 -2.58 -1.96
CA ALA A 16 -13.92 -1.49 -1.08
C ALA A 16 -14.05 -1.94 0.38
N PHE A 17 -14.72 -3.07 0.63
CA PHE A 17 -14.84 -3.65 1.97
C PHE A 17 -13.48 -3.99 2.57
N SER A 18 -12.62 -4.64 1.78
CA SER A 18 -11.25 -4.96 2.19
C SER A 18 -10.51 -3.69 2.58
N LYS A 19 -10.56 -2.63 1.76
CA LYS A 19 -9.92 -1.32 2.02
C LYS A 19 -10.43 -0.65 3.31
N ILE A 20 -11.73 -0.73 3.59
CA ILE A 20 -12.30 -0.21 4.84
C ILE A 20 -11.73 -0.98 6.03
N LEU A 21 -11.67 -2.30 5.95
CA LEU A 21 -11.05 -3.14 6.98
C LEU A 21 -9.57 -2.77 7.18
N GLN A 22 -8.80 -2.60 6.10
CA GLN A 22 -7.39 -2.22 6.18
C GLN A 22 -7.22 -0.89 6.89
N ARG A 23 -8.07 0.10 6.61
CA ARG A 23 -8.01 1.42 7.26
C ARG A 23 -8.36 1.36 8.75
N LYS A 24 -9.28 0.50 9.16
CA LYS A 24 -9.68 0.37 10.56
C LYS A 24 -8.68 -0.47 11.38
N MET A 25 -8.05 -1.47 10.77
CA MET A 25 -7.10 -2.37 11.44
C MET A 25 -5.65 -1.89 11.38
N ILE A 26 -5.23 -1.18 10.32
CA ILE A 26 -3.88 -0.64 10.20
C ILE A 26 -3.87 0.84 10.55
N ASP A 27 -3.19 1.17 11.65
CA ASP A 27 -2.77 2.53 11.93
C ASP A 27 -1.59 2.90 11.01
N LYS A 28 -1.90 3.60 9.92
CA LYS A 28 -0.90 4.06 8.94
C LYS A 28 0.16 4.97 9.58
N GLY A 29 -0.16 5.66 10.68
CA GLY A 29 0.77 6.52 11.41
C GLY A 29 1.83 5.70 12.14
N LYS A 30 1.40 4.72 12.94
CA LYS A 30 2.30 3.80 13.64
C LYS A 30 3.18 3.01 12.68
N MET A 31 2.62 2.56 11.56
CA MET A 31 3.38 1.82 10.55
C MET A 31 4.48 2.68 9.91
N LYS A 32 4.22 3.97 9.65
CA LYS A 32 5.25 4.90 9.14
C LYS A 32 6.33 5.19 10.17
N ALA A 33 5.96 5.43 11.42
CA ALA A 33 6.91 5.64 12.51
C ALA A 33 7.83 4.43 12.70
N GLN A 34 7.27 3.21 12.73
CA GLN A 34 8.05 1.97 12.81
C GLN A 34 8.96 1.78 11.59
N GLN A 35 8.52 2.12 10.38
CA GLN A 35 9.38 2.06 9.19
C GLN A 35 10.54 3.06 9.24
N GLU A 36 10.32 4.26 9.77
CA GLU A 36 11.38 5.25 9.95
C GLU A 36 12.39 4.81 11.02
N GLU A 37 11.91 4.33 12.15
CA GLU A 37 12.75 3.76 13.21
C GLU A 37 13.59 2.59 12.69
N MET A 38 12.98 1.68 11.93
CA MET A 38 13.68 0.54 11.32
C MET A 38 14.76 0.98 10.32
N LYS A 39 14.54 2.06 9.55
CA LYS A 39 15.56 2.62 8.64
C LYS A 39 16.73 3.23 9.41
N VAL A 40 16.47 3.90 10.53
CA VAL A 40 17.51 4.44 11.39
C VAL A 40 18.33 3.31 12.02
N ILE A 41 17.67 2.27 12.53
CA ILE A 41 18.34 1.08 13.09
C ILE A 41 19.17 0.36 12.03
N GLN A 42 18.64 0.17 10.82
CA GLN A 42 19.39 -0.45 9.71
C GLN A 42 20.63 0.36 9.29
N LYS A 43 20.55 1.69 9.29
CA LYS A 43 21.72 2.55 9.01
C LYS A 43 22.79 2.39 10.08
N LYS A 44 22.39 2.47 11.36
CA LYS A 44 23.31 2.28 12.49
C LYS A 44 23.94 0.88 12.48
N TRP A 45 23.17 -0.15 12.19
CA TRP A 45 23.66 -1.52 12.06
C TRP A 45 24.69 -1.65 10.93
N LYS A 46 24.44 -1.04 9.76
CA LYS A 46 25.41 -1.01 8.64
C LYS A 46 26.69 -0.22 8.97
N GLU A 47 26.58 0.83 9.78
CA GLU A 47 27.73 1.61 10.24
C GLU A 47 28.58 0.83 11.24
N LEU A 48 27.94 0.18 12.22
CA LEU A 48 28.61 -0.62 13.24
C LEU A 48 29.23 -1.91 12.68
N LEU A 49 28.66 -2.49 11.62
CA LEU A 49 29.26 -3.61 10.89
C LEU A 49 30.61 -3.27 10.24
N LYS A 50 30.91 -1.98 9.97
CA LYS A 50 32.22 -1.58 9.46
C LYS A 50 33.30 -1.66 10.53
N GLU A 51 32.91 -1.66 11.80
CA GLU A 51 33.79 -1.80 12.98
C GLU A 51 33.42 -3.06 13.78
N ALA A 52 33.17 -4.17 13.08
CA ALA A 52 32.62 -5.40 13.63
C ALA A 52 33.39 -5.99 14.82
N ASP A 53 34.70 -5.75 14.93
CA ASP A 53 35.54 -6.31 16.00
C ASP A 53 35.43 -5.58 17.34
N LYS A 54 34.96 -4.33 17.38
CA LYS A 54 34.81 -3.56 18.63
C LYS A 54 33.40 -3.59 19.21
N ASN A 55 32.38 -3.76 18.36
CA ASN A 55 30.98 -3.51 18.73
C ASN A 55 30.04 -4.73 18.60
N LYS A 56 30.57 -5.97 18.68
CA LYS A 56 29.76 -7.20 18.57
C LYS A 56 28.48 -7.22 19.42
N LYS A 57 28.58 -6.78 20.68
CA LYS A 57 27.41 -6.73 21.59
C LYS A 57 26.33 -5.76 21.11
N GLU A 58 26.72 -4.57 20.62
CA GLU A 58 25.76 -3.59 20.10
C GLU A 58 25.14 -4.04 18.78
N ILE A 59 25.90 -4.77 17.94
CA ILE A 59 25.40 -5.37 16.70
C ILE A 59 24.32 -6.42 17.01
N ASP A 60 24.57 -7.29 17.98
CA ASP A 60 23.62 -8.33 18.39
C ASP A 60 22.34 -7.73 19.03
N GLU A 61 22.48 -6.67 19.83
CA GLU A 61 21.34 -5.93 20.39
C GLU A 61 20.51 -5.25 19.31
N LEU A 62 21.16 -4.63 18.32
CA LEU A 62 20.46 -4.00 17.18
C LEU A 62 19.80 -5.03 16.28
N GLN A 63 20.42 -6.19 16.07
CA GLN A 63 19.80 -7.30 15.35
C GLN A 63 18.56 -7.81 16.08
N THR A 64 18.63 -7.96 17.41
CA THR A 64 17.50 -8.36 18.25
C THR A 64 16.37 -7.32 18.22
N LYS A 65 16.70 -6.02 18.27
CA LYS A 65 15.71 -4.94 18.08
C LYS A 65 15.08 -4.96 16.69
N MET A 66 15.87 -5.24 15.65
CA MET A 66 15.37 -5.37 14.28
C MET A 66 14.44 -6.57 14.12
N LEU A 67 14.79 -7.72 14.71
CA LEU A 67 13.96 -8.93 14.69
C LEU A 67 12.66 -8.78 15.47
N SER A 68 12.70 -8.15 16.66
CA SER A 68 11.50 -7.88 17.45
C SER A 68 10.57 -6.89 16.75
N GLY A 69 11.09 -5.83 16.14
CA GLY A 69 10.29 -4.91 15.34
C GLY A 69 9.71 -5.56 14.08
N GLN A 70 10.46 -6.42 13.40
CA GLN A 70 9.93 -7.24 12.29
C GLN A 70 8.82 -8.18 12.76
N THR A 71 9.00 -8.85 13.90
CA THR A 71 7.99 -9.73 14.49
C THR A 71 6.71 -8.97 14.82
N GLN A 72 6.83 -7.75 15.36
CA GLN A 72 5.67 -6.90 15.64
C GLN A 72 4.92 -6.47 14.37
N MET A 73 5.65 -6.12 13.30
CA MET A 73 5.06 -5.86 11.98
C MET A 73 4.40 -7.11 11.40
N MET A 74 5.04 -8.27 11.54
CA MET A 74 4.51 -9.54 11.06
C MET A 74 3.23 -9.90 11.79
N ASN A 75 3.18 -9.79 13.12
CA ASN A 75 1.99 -10.04 13.93
C ASN A 75 0.84 -9.11 13.56
N SER A 76 1.13 -7.84 13.28
CA SER A 76 0.12 -6.88 12.82
C SER A 76 -0.44 -7.26 11.46
N THR A 77 0.42 -7.70 10.54
CA THR A 77 0.02 -8.19 9.21
C THR A 77 -0.74 -9.51 9.29
N MET A 78 -0.35 -10.41 10.19
CA MET A 78 -0.96 -11.72 10.35
C MET A 78 -2.35 -11.62 10.96
N LYS A 79 -2.54 -10.75 11.96
CA LYS A 79 -3.88 -10.42 12.49
C LYS A 79 -4.79 -9.94 11.36
N MET A 80 -4.30 -9.04 10.52
CA MET A 80 -5.07 -8.56 9.39
C MET A 80 -5.39 -9.68 8.39
N SER A 81 -4.41 -10.52 8.05
CA SER A 81 -4.59 -11.67 7.16
C SER A 81 -5.68 -12.63 7.67
N LEU A 82 -5.67 -12.92 8.97
CA LEU A 82 -6.67 -13.77 9.63
C LEU A 82 -8.10 -13.23 9.51
N PHE A 83 -8.29 -11.91 9.41
CA PHE A 83 -9.60 -11.31 9.16
C PHE A 83 -9.95 -11.22 7.67
N THR A 84 -8.96 -11.01 6.80
CA THR A 84 -9.19 -10.92 5.35
C THR A 84 -9.40 -12.28 4.68
N LEU A 85 -8.79 -13.36 5.22
CA LEU A 85 -8.90 -14.71 4.67
C LEU A 85 -10.34 -15.24 4.68
N PRO A 86 -11.11 -15.17 5.78
CA PRO A 86 -12.51 -15.57 5.78
C PRO A 86 -13.35 -14.78 4.78
N ALA A 87 -13.14 -13.47 4.68
CA ALA A 87 -13.83 -12.63 3.70
C ALA A 87 -13.51 -13.06 2.26
N PHE A 88 -12.25 -13.44 2.00
CA PHE A 88 -11.82 -13.99 0.72
C PHE A 88 -12.49 -15.33 0.41
N PHE A 89 -12.55 -16.26 1.36
CA PHE A 89 -13.21 -17.55 1.17
C PHE A 89 -14.72 -17.42 0.96
N ILE A 90 -15.39 -16.50 1.66
CA ILE A 90 -16.82 -16.21 1.46
C ILE A 90 -17.06 -15.67 0.05
N ALA A 91 -16.23 -14.74 -0.42
CA ALA A 91 -16.33 -14.23 -1.78
C ALA A 91 -16.13 -15.34 -2.82
N MET A 92 -15.09 -16.16 -2.64
CA MET A 92 -14.81 -17.32 -3.49
C MET A 92 -15.97 -18.32 -3.54
N TRP A 93 -16.59 -18.60 -2.38
CA TRP A 93 -17.75 -19.48 -2.30
C TRP A 93 -18.95 -18.89 -3.06
N LEU A 94 -19.23 -17.59 -2.89
CA LEU A 94 -20.33 -16.92 -3.57
C LEU A 94 -20.14 -16.91 -5.10
N LEU A 95 -18.92 -16.64 -5.57
CA LEU A 95 -18.60 -16.72 -6.99
C LEU A 95 -18.72 -18.16 -7.52
N SER A 96 -18.28 -19.16 -6.75
CA SER A 96 -18.40 -20.57 -7.12
C SER A 96 -19.85 -21.05 -7.20
N GLN A 97 -20.79 -20.44 -6.48
CA GLN A 97 -22.21 -20.78 -6.60
C GLN A 97 -22.84 -20.23 -7.88
N TRP A 98 -22.38 -19.08 -8.37
CA TRP A 98 -23.05 -18.35 -9.46
C TRP A 98 -22.38 -18.55 -10.83
N TYR A 99 -21.08 -18.85 -10.85
CA TYR A 99 -20.27 -18.87 -12.09
C TYR A 99 -19.49 -20.17 -12.29
N ARG A 100 -19.86 -21.26 -11.58
CA ARG A 100 -19.13 -22.54 -11.56
C ARG A 100 -18.79 -23.10 -12.94
N ASP A 101 -19.74 -22.97 -13.88
CA ASP A 101 -19.69 -23.60 -15.20
C ASP A 101 -19.54 -22.58 -16.35
N GLN A 102 -19.21 -21.32 -16.05
CA GLN A 102 -19.12 -20.27 -17.07
C GLN A 102 -17.67 -19.96 -17.45
N LEU A 103 -17.36 -20.14 -18.74
CA LEU A 103 -16.15 -19.60 -19.37
C LEU A 103 -16.39 -18.13 -19.68
N ILE A 104 -15.53 -17.26 -19.14
CA ILE A 104 -15.69 -15.82 -19.29
C ILE A 104 -14.75 -15.37 -20.40
N LEU A 105 -15.29 -14.69 -21.41
CA LEU A 105 -14.46 -14.04 -22.42
C LEU A 105 -13.83 -12.80 -21.79
N SER A 106 -12.50 -12.83 -21.61
CA SER A 106 -11.76 -11.70 -21.06
C SER A 106 -11.18 -10.86 -22.21
N PRO A 107 -11.34 -9.52 -22.18
CA PRO A 107 -10.76 -8.64 -23.21
C PRO A 107 -9.23 -8.58 -23.15
N ILE A 108 -8.65 -9.00 -22.03
CA ILE A 108 -7.21 -9.07 -21.81
C ILE A 108 -6.85 -10.53 -21.53
N PRO A 109 -5.79 -11.08 -22.15
CA PRO A 109 -5.36 -12.43 -21.86
C PRO A 109 -4.88 -12.53 -20.40
N VAL A 110 -5.50 -13.43 -19.64
CA VAL A 110 -5.24 -13.61 -18.21
C VAL A 110 -4.47 -14.91 -17.95
N VAL A 111 -3.79 -15.00 -16.81
CA VAL A 111 -2.97 -16.18 -16.48
C VAL A 111 -3.86 -17.39 -16.27
N GLN A 112 -3.60 -18.46 -17.02
CA GLN A 112 -4.23 -19.76 -16.82
C GLN A 112 -3.47 -20.56 -15.76
N PHE A 113 -4.20 -21.23 -14.87
CA PHE A 113 -3.63 -22.05 -13.82
C PHE A 113 -4.11 -23.50 -13.97
N THR A 114 -3.18 -24.43 -13.97
CA THR A 114 -3.47 -25.87 -13.85
C THR A 114 -2.89 -26.33 -12.51
N ASN A 115 -3.73 -26.75 -11.57
CA ASN A 115 -3.29 -27.16 -10.21
C ASN A 115 -2.39 -26.12 -9.51
N TRP A 116 -2.77 -24.83 -9.53
CA TRP A 116 -1.99 -23.71 -8.97
C TRP A 116 -0.65 -23.43 -9.67
N ILE A 117 -0.35 -24.10 -10.77
CA ILE A 117 0.85 -23.85 -11.58
C ILE A 117 0.45 -22.95 -12.76
N PRO A 118 1.08 -21.78 -12.94
CA PRO A 118 0.82 -20.92 -14.08
C PRO A 118 1.33 -21.60 -15.36
N GLN A 119 0.45 -21.84 -16.34
CA GLN A 119 0.80 -22.52 -17.59
C GLN A 119 0.74 -21.62 -18.83
N GLY A 120 0.38 -20.34 -18.69
CA GLY A 120 0.37 -19.40 -19.81
C GLY A 120 -0.71 -18.34 -19.68
N LEU A 121 -1.07 -17.73 -20.80
CA LEU A 121 -2.13 -16.74 -20.89
C LEU A 121 -3.29 -17.28 -21.74
N THR A 122 -4.53 -17.06 -21.28
CA THR A 122 -5.76 -17.46 -21.98
C THR A 122 -6.75 -16.30 -22.07
N MET A 123 -7.51 -16.25 -23.17
CA MET A 123 -8.61 -15.29 -23.36
C MET A 123 -9.96 -15.84 -22.90
N THR A 124 -10.03 -17.15 -22.60
CA THR A 124 -11.22 -17.82 -22.06
C THR A 124 -10.88 -18.45 -20.70
N PRO A 125 -10.55 -17.65 -19.68
CA PRO A 125 -10.37 -18.14 -18.33
C PRO A 125 -11.65 -18.80 -17.79
N GLY A 126 -11.46 -19.80 -16.93
CA GLY A 126 -12.49 -20.19 -15.98
C GLY A 126 -12.77 -19.07 -14.99
N TYR A 127 -13.84 -19.22 -14.21
CA TYR A 127 -14.27 -18.19 -13.27
C TYR A 127 -13.21 -17.86 -12.20
N TYR A 128 -12.39 -18.84 -11.80
CA TYR A 128 -11.33 -18.65 -10.82
C TYR A 128 -10.20 -17.78 -11.37
N GLU A 129 -9.74 -18.07 -12.58
CA GLU A 129 -8.64 -17.36 -13.24
C GLU A 129 -9.05 -15.93 -13.58
N ALA A 130 -10.30 -15.75 -14.02
CA ALA A 130 -10.89 -14.44 -14.26
C ALA A 130 -10.94 -13.64 -12.95
N TYR A 131 -11.54 -14.19 -11.89
CA TYR A 131 -11.66 -13.51 -10.60
C TYR A 131 -10.29 -13.10 -10.04
N PHE A 132 -9.32 -14.01 -10.03
CA PHE A 132 -7.98 -13.73 -9.52
C PHE A 132 -7.29 -12.60 -10.28
N SER A 133 -7.40 -12.61 -11.61
CA SER A 133 -6.81 -11.60 -12.48
C SER A 133 -7.49 -10.23 -12.31
N TYR A 134 -8.81 -10.18 -12.30
CA TYR A 134 -9.56 -8.94 -12.03
C TYR A 134 -9.27 -8.41 -10.62
N TYR A 135 -9.14 -9.27 -9.62
CA TYR A 135 -8.77 -8.87 -8.27
C TYR A 135 -7.36 -8.26 -8.20
N ILE A 136 -6.37 -8.85 -8.89
CA ILE A 136 -5.02 -8.28 -8.98
C ILE A 136 -5.05 -6.91 -9.69
N ILE A 137 -5.75 -6.81 -10.82
CA ILE A 137 -5.84 -5.55 -11.56
C ILE A 137 -6.52 -4.48 -10.71
N ALA A 138 -7.63 -4.81 -10.04
CA ALA A 138 -8.35 -3.89 -9.17
C ALA A 138 -7.47 -3.44 -7.99
N THR A 139 -6.75 -4.36 -7.35
CA THR A 139 -5.86 -4.03 -6.22
C THR A 139 -4.70 -3.15 -6.64
N ILE A 140 -4.06 -3.43 -7.79
CA ILE A 140 -3.03 -2.56 -8.36
C ILE A 140 -3.60 -1.18 -8.70
N GLY A 141 -4.78 -1.13 -9.33
CA GLY A 141 -5.46 0.13 -9.64
C GLY A 141 -5.71 0.97 -8.38
N PHE A 142 -6.22 0.35 -7.32
CA PHE A 142 -6.41 1.02 -6.02
C PHE A 142 -5.10 1.51 -5.41
N ILE A 143 -4.00 0.75 -5.53
CA ILE A 143 -2.67 1.18 -5.05
C ILE A 143 -2.19 2.42 -5.81
N ILE A 144 -2.37 2.45 -7.13
CA ILE A 144 -2.00 3.59 -7.97
C ILE A 144 -2.83 4.82 -7.58
N VAL A 145 -4.14 4.67 -7.42
CA VAL A 145 -5.04 5.76 -7.01
C VAL A 145 -4.64 6.33 -5.65
N GLU A 146 -4.38 5.48 -4.65
CA GLU A 146 -3.93 5.95 -3.33
C GLU A 146 -2.57 6.66 -3.42
N ARG A 147 -1.64 6.18 -4.25
CA ARG A 147 -0.34 6.83 -4.45
C ARG A 147 -0.48 8.20 -5.12
N ILE A 148 -1.34 8.32 -6.12
CA ILE A 148 -1.64 9.60 -6.79
C ILE A 148 -2.29 10.57 -5.82
N TYR A 149 -3.25 10.11 -5.02
CA TYR A 149 -3.93 10.93 -4.02
C TYR A 149 -2.98 11.44 -2.94
N ASP A 150 -2.13 10.56 -2.39
CA ASP A 150 -1.12 10.94 -1.40
C ASP A 150 -0.08 11.92 -1.98
N PHE A 151 0.31 11.73 -3.25
CA PHE A 151 1.20 12.65 -3.95
C PHE A 151 0.56 14.03 -4.17
N ALA A 152 -0.69 14.08 -4.62
CA ALA A 152 -1.45 15.31 -4.81
C ALA A 152 -1.60 16.09 -3.49
N LYS A 153 -1.94 15.40 -2.40
CA LYS A 153 -2.06 16.00 -1.06
C LYS A 153 -0.73 16.57 -0.56
N LYS A 154 0.38 15.85 -0.74
CA LYS A 154 1.73 16.31 -0.36
C LYS A 154 2.15 17.53 -1.18
N ARG A 155 1.85 17.56 -2.48
CA ARG A 155 2.14 18.70 -3.35
C ARG A 155 1.36 19.95 -2.92
N ASN A 156 0.09 19.79 -2.56
CA ASN A 156 -0.74 20.91 -2.11
C ASN A 156 -0.24 21.52 -0.80
N LYS A 157 0.19 20.67 0.16
CA LYS A 157 0.77 21.14 1.43
C LYS A 157 2.09 21.91 1.24
N ASN A 158 2.94 21.46 0.31
CA ASN A 158 4.19 22.15 -0.03
C ASN A 158 3.96 23.47 -0.78
N LEU A 159 2.90 23.56 -1.59
CA LEU A 159 2.52 24.80 -2.28
C LEU A 159 1.96 25.84 -1.31
N ALA A 160 1.14 25.41 -0.34
CA ALA A 160 0.66 26.28 0.74
C ALA A 160 1.81 26.83 1.59
N ALA A 161 2.76 25.97 2.01
CA ALA A 161 3.93 26.40 2.76
C ALA A 161 4.83 27.37 1.97
N LYS A 162 4.99 27.17 0.65
CA LYS A 162 5.75 28.11 -0.20
C LYS A 162 5.03 29.46 -0.38
N ALA A 163 3.70 29.47 -0.37
CA ALA A 163 2.92 30.70 -0.46
C ALA A 163 2.99 31.53 0.84
N GLU A 164 2.99 30.87 2.00
CA GLU A 164 3.18 31.52 3.30
C GLU A 164 4.57 32.17 3.42
N VAL A 165 5.64 31.43 3.11
CA VAL A 165 7.02 31.97 3.11
C VAL A 165 7.17 33.14 2.12
N LYS A 166 6.55 33.05 0.93
CA LYS A 166 6.61 34.14 -0.05
C LYS A 166 5.86 35.40 0.42
N ASN A 167 4.79 35.24 1.20
CA ASN A 167 4.07 36.38 1.77
C ASN A 167 4.84 37.01 2.94
N GLU A 168 5.51 36.23 3.79
CA GLU A 168 6.35 36.76 4.87
C GLU A 168 7.53 37.58 4.33
N VAL A 169 8.24 37.08 3.30
CA VAL A 169 9.34 37.81 2.66
C VAL A 169 8.85 39.13 2.03
N LYS A 170 7.68 39.12 1.40
CA LYS A 170 7.10 40.32 0.78
C LYS A 170 6.61 41.36 1.80
N VAL A 171 6.28 40.93 3.02
CA VAL A 171 5.91 41.82 4.13
C VAL A 171 7.16 42.43 4.78
N GLU A 172 8.27 41.69 4.85
CA GLU A 172 9.56 42.24 5.30
C GLU A 172 10.15 43.24 4.30
N GLU A 173 10.16 42.93 3.00
CA GLU A 173 10.66 43.85 1.96
C GLU A 173 9.91 45.20 1.98
N LYS A 174 8.59 45.18 2.13
CA LYS A 174 7.77 46.39 2.25
C LYS A 174 8.06 47.20 3.52
N LYS A 175 8.48 46.56 4.61
CA LYS A 175 8.86 47.27 5.86
C LYS A 175 10.20 47.96 5.71
N THR A 176 11.15 47.37 4.98
CA THR A 176 12.45 48.00 4.68
C THR A 176 12.34 49.22 3.77
N GLU A 177 11.48 49.18 2.74
CA GLU A 177 11.26 50.33 1.84
C GLU A 177 10.64 51.54 2.57
N ILE A 178 9.70 51.31 3.49
CA ILE A 178 9.05 52.39 4.28
C ILE A 178 10.02 53.05 5.28
N VAL A 179 11.10 52.36 5.66
CA VAL A 179 12.14 52.90 6.56
C VAL A 179 13.17 53.75 5.80
N GLU A 180 13.45 53.45 4.54
CA GLU A 180 14.31 54.29 3.69
C GLU A 180 13.61 55.57 3.22
N GLU A 181 12.30 55.56 2.96
CA GLU A 181 11.55 56.74 2.51
C GLU A 181 11.33 57.80 3.63
N LYS A 182 11.62 57.45 4.89
CA LYS A 182 11.50 58.33 6.07
C LYS A 182 12.83 58.91 6.57
N LYS A 183 13.94 58.67 5.88
CA LYS A 183 15.26 59.27 6.15
C LYS A 183 15.56 60.39 5.17
#